data_AF-A0A815C8E4-F1
#
_entry.id   AF-A0A815C8E4-F1
#
_cell.length_a   1.000
_cell.length_b   1.000
_cell.length_c   1.000
_cell.angle_alpha   90.00
_cell.angle_beta   90.00
_cell.angle_gamma   90.00
#
_symmetry.space_group_name_H-M   'P 1'
#
loop_
_entity.id
_entity.type
_entity.pdbx_description
1 polymer ?
#
loop_
_entity_poly.entity_id
_entity_poly.type
_entity_poly.pdbx_seq_one_letter_code
_entity_poly.pdbx_strand_id
1 'polypeptide(L)'
;MIFGLSSILFRSIFQPFRTMASAIPAQTPNAAQNLDKNELYSIGPGFWNVRGRFKILKLIDIETQMSIIQLRNGKFLVIDTVEMNDRLRQEIDQLTNNGEKIEAVIATHPFHTLAFPAFYQLYPKPAYYGTPRHLRRLTDIPWKGDLDDCNIRKKWEPEVEMRIPAGAEFINPQPESSNHFISVFVYHPASRTLHVDDTIMYAEKPGFLLKVFGYKDGAMAFHPSIKNAGLHPTAEAPYLFRDWMRNVLKDWPFDNICCAHMGVKMGGAHADVSALLERAEPLFDKISAKNKKKNPSGELPPGNHPNINVSGDECG
;
A
#
# COMPACT_ATOMS: atom_id res chain seq x y z
N MET A 1 27.72 67.25 -32.88
CA MET A 1 26.72 66.33 -33.46
C MET A 1 27.41 65.04 -33.84
N ILE A 2 26.78 63.93 -33.48
CA ILE A 2 27.01 62.53 -33.89
C ILE A 2 28.11 61.74 -33.12
N PHE A 3 27.63 60.59 -32.62
CA PHE A 3 28.12 59.63 -31.64
C PHE A 3 29.18 58.64 -32.15
N GLY A 4 29.88 57.98 -31.21
CA GLY A 4 30.52 56.69 -31.43
C GLY A 4 31.21 56.13 -30.17
N LEU A 5 30.46 55.44 -29.31
CA LEU A 5 30.93 54.71 -28.12
C LEU A 5 31.54 53.34 -28.48
N SER A 6 32.61 52.95 -27.78
CA SER A 6 32.68 51.62 -27.17
C SER A 6 33.75 51.53 -26.10
N SER A 7 33.31 51.13 -24.92
CA SER A 7 34.09 50.80 -23.74
C SER A 7 33.55 49.48 -23.17
N ILE A 8 34.38 48.84 -22.33
CA ILE A 8 34.02 47.94 -21.21
C ILE A 8 34.43 46.45 -21.32
N LEU A 9 35.56 46.20 -20.64
CA LEU A 9 35.87 45.25 -19.55
C LEU A 9 35.77 43.70 -19.66
N PHE A 10 36.88 43.14 -19.18
CA PHE A 10 37.15 41.87 -18.48
C PHE A 10 36.15 41.43 -17.38
N ARG A 11 35.93 40.10 -17.25
CA ARG A 11 35.83 39.28 -16.00
C ARG A 11 35.62 37.79 -16.37
N SER A 12 36.59 36.90 -16.11
CA SER A 12 36.75 35.98 -14.95
C SER A 12 35.82 34.77 -14.86
N ILE A 13 36.40 33.59 -15.15
CA ILE A 13 36.38 32.30 -14.44
C ILE A 13 35.26 32.08 -13.40
N PHE A 14 34.37 31.11 -13.66
CA PHE A 14 33.85 30.07 -12.72
C PHE A 14 32.93 29.11 -13.52
N GLN A 15 33.35 27.87 -13.74
CA GLN A 15 32.46 26.79 -14.20
C GLN A 15 31.98 25.98 -12.99
N PRO A 16 30.67 25.74 -12.82
CA PRO A 16 30.21 24.75 -11.86
C PRO A 16 30.19 23.36 -12.52
N PHE A 17 30.67 22.36 -11.77
CA PHE A 17 30.48 20.95 -12.04
C PHE A 17 28.98 20.63 -12.16
N ARG A 18 28.58 20.07 -13.30
CA ARG A 18 27.22 19.54 -13.51
C ARG A 18 27.21 18.06 -13.14
N THR A 19 26.64 17.74 -11.99
CA THR A 19 26.29 16.36 -11.62
C THR A 19 25.23 15.85 -12.58
N MET A 20 25.54 14.77 -13.32
CA MET A 20 24.55 14.05 -14.14
C MET A 20 23.68 13.18 -13.24
N ALA A 21 22.59 13.76 -12.72
CA ALA A 21 21.46 12.97 -12.27
C ALA A 21 20.81 12.34 -13.51
N SER A 22 20.81 11.00 -13.58
CA SER A 22 20.04 10.24 -14.57
C SER A 22 18.55 10.49 -14.28
N ALA A 23 17.96 11.41 -15.05
CA ALA A 23 16.53 11.66 -15.01
C ALA A 23 15.84 10.61 -15.88
N ILE A 24 15.23 9.61 -15.24
CA ILE A 24 14.12 8.89 -15.86
C ILE A 24 13.03 9.94 -16.11
N PRO A 25 12.50 10.08 -17.33
CA PRO A 25 11.53 11.12 -17.64
C PRO A 25 10.27 10.93 -16.79
N ALA A 26 9.93 11.95 -16.00
CA ALA A 26 8.67 12.02 -15.28
C ALA A 26 7.52 12.00 -16.29
N GLN A 27 6.74 10.91 -16.29
CA GLN A 27 5.49 10.85 -17.03
C GLN A 27 4.49 11.84 -16.40
N THR A 28 3.75 12.54 -17.25
CA THR A 28 2.85 13.64 -16.90
C THR A 28 1.65 13.19 -16.03
N PRO A 29 1.09 14.08 -15.17
CA PRO A 29 0.13 13.69 -14.12
C PRO A 29 -1.30 13.33 -14.59
N ASN A 30 -1.53 13.05 -15.87
CA ASN A 30 -2.87 12.79 -16.41
C ASN A 30 -3.01 11.45 -17.16
N ALA A 31 -2.07 10.52 -16.96
CA ALA A 31 -2.00 9.27 -17.71
C ALA A 31 -2.22 8.01 -16.83
N ALA A 32 -3.33 7.93 -16.10
CA ALA A 32 -3.78 6.65 -15.55
C ALA A 32 -4.44 5.75 -16.62
N GLN A 33 -4.66 6.26 -17.84
CA GLN A 33 -5.63 5.66 -18.76
C GLN A 33 -5.20 4.38 -19.49
N ASN A 34 -3.95 3.91 -19.39
CA ASN A 34 -3.49 2.62 -19.93
C ASN A 34 -2.17 2.23 -19.26
N LEU A 35 -2.21 1.77 -18.01
CA LEU A 35 -1.03 1.14 -17.40
C LEU A 35 -0.97 -0.31 -17.86
N ASP A 36 0.03 -0.65 -18.67
CA ASP A 36 0.28 -2.01 -19.09
C ASP A 36 0.66 -2.87 -17.87
N LYS A 37 0.17 -4.11 -17.84
CA LYS A 37 0.39 -5.03 -16.72
C LYS A 37 1.87 -5.44 -16.68
N ASN A 38 2.39 -5.59 -15.46
CA ASN A 38 3.79 -5.90 -15.16
C ASN A 38 4.76 -4.85 -15.70
N GLU A 39 4.41 -3.57 -15.56
CA GLU A 39 5.31 -2.44 -15.84
C GLU A 39 5.40 -1.55 -14.61
N LEU A 40 6.59 -1.00 -14.39
CA LEU A 40 6.86 -0.06 -13.33
C LEU A 40 6.39 1.34 -13.73
N TYR A 41 5.51 1.93 -12.95
CA TYR A 41 5.00 3.29 -13.21
C TYR A 41 5.18 4.19 -11.99
N SER A 42 5.60 5.44 -12.25
CA SER A 42 5.84 6.43 -11.22
C SER A 42 4.51 7.03 -10.74
N ILE A 43 4.22 6.96 -9.44
CA ILE A 43 3.07 7.64 -8.81
C ILE A 43 3.45 9.05 -8.39
N GLY A 44 4.66 9.20 -7.83
CA GLY A 44 5.17 10.44 -7.31
C GLY A 44 6.67 10.33 -7.01
N PRO A 45 7.30 11.40 -6.50
CA PRO A 45 8.74 11.40 -6.22
C PRO A 45 9.15 10.20 -5.35
N GLY A 46 10.03 9.35 -5.89
CA GLY A 46 10.55 8.18 -5.18
C GLY A 46 9.52 7.08 -4.90
N PHE A 47 8.36 7.06 -5.59
CA PHE A 47 7.36 6.02 -5.42
C PHE A 47 6.90 5.48 -6.78
N TRP A 48 7.05 4.18 -6.97
CA TRP A 48 6.56 3.45 -8.12
C TRP A 48 5.57 2.38 -7.69
N ASN A 49 4.65 2.02 -8.59
CA ASN A 49 3.79 0.87 -8.43
C ASN A 49 3.89 -0.03 -9.67
N VAL A 50 3.42 -1.26 -9.52
CA VAL A 50 3.33 -2.28 -10.56
C VAL A 50 1.98 -2.96 -10.45
N ARG A 51 1.26 -3.08 -11.57
CA ARG A 51 0.02 -3.86 -11.65
C ARG A 51 0.30 -5.26 -12.21
N GLY A 52 0.30 -6.25 -11.34
CA GLY A 52 0.43 -7.66 -11.66
C GLY A 52 -0.86 -8.30 -12.16
N ARG A 53 -0.73 -9.43 -12.85
CA ARG A 53 -1.87 -10.30 -13.20
C ARG A 53 -2.20 -11.21 -12.03
N PHE A 54 -3.48 -11.36 -11.69
CA PHE A 54 -3.93 -12.34 -10.70
C PHE A 54 -5.31 -12.87 -11.05
N LYS A 55 -5.41 -14.16 -11.37
CA LYS A 55 -6.66 -14.76 -11.86
C LYS A 55 -7.34 -15.64 -10.83
N ILE A 56 -8.55 -15.28 -10.42
CA ILE A 56 -9.46 -16.17 -9.70
C ILE A 56 -10.01 -17.22 -10.68
N LEU A 57 -9.93 -18.50 -10.28
CA LEU A 57 -10.35 -19.66 -11.07
C LEU A 57 -9.76 -19.70 -12.49
N LYS A 58 -8.61 -19.06 -12.72
CA LYS A 58 -7.98 -18.86 -14.05
C LYS A 58 -8.81 -18.04 -15.06
N LEU A 59 -9.99 -17.56 -14.69
CA LEU A 59 -10.94 -16.91 -15.60
C LEU A 59 -11.05 -15.40 -15.38
N ILE A 60 -11.04 -14.96 -14.13
CA ILE A 60 -11.29 -13.55 -13.78
C ILE A 60 -10.00 -12.94 -13.23
N ASP A 61 -9.37 -12.06 -14.02
CA ASP A 61 -8.19 -11.31 -13.60
C ASP A 61 -8.61 -10.14 -12.70
N ILE A 62 -8.36 -10.27 -11.40
CA ILE A 62 -8.60 -9.22 -10.40
C ILE A 62 -7.35 -8.40 -10.10
N GLU A 63 -6.22 -8.74 -10.75
CA GLU A 63 -4.93 -8.09 -10.62
C GLU A 63 -4.33 -8.19 -9.22
N THR A 64 -3.07 -7.82 -9.07
CA THR A 64 -2.39 -7.68 -7.76
C THR A 64 -1.42 -6.52 -7.89
N GLN A 65 -0.94 -5.93 -6.81
CA GLN A 65 -0.05 -4.78 -6.90
C GLN A 65 1.17 -4.93 -6.00
N MET A 66 2.27 -4.34 -6.45
CA MET A 66 3.52 -4.17 -5.71
C MET A 66 3.93 -2.71 -5.80
N SER A 67 4.46 -2.15 -4.71
CA SER A 67 5.01 -0.79 -4.71
C SER A 67 6.51 -0.81 -4.42
N ILE A 68 7.23 0.18 -4.95
CA ILE A 68 8.66 0.37 -4.70
C ILE A 68 8.85 1.79 -4.21
N ILE A 69 9.51 1.95 -3.06
CA ILE A 69 9.78 3.24 -2.42
C ILE A 69 11.28 3.47 -2.41
N GLN A 70 11.75 4.59 -2.94
CA GLN A 70 13.14 5.02 -2.80
C GLN A 70 13.31 5.83 -1.52
N LEU A 71 14.26 5.42 -0.69
CA LEU A 71 14.68 6.12 0.51
C LEU A 71 15.72 7.20 0.19
N ARG A 72 15.88 8.20 1.07
CA ARG A 72 16.86 9.30 0.97
C ARG A 72 18.29 8.83 0.82
N ASN A 73 18.62 7.67 1.40
CA ASN A 73 19.95 7.06 1.29
C ASN A 73 20.19 6.38 -0.08
N GLY A 74 19.22 6.43 -1.00
CA GLY A 74 19.29 5.87 -2.34
C GLY A 74 18.98 4.37 -2.44
N LYS A 75 18.59 3.72 -1.33
CA LYS A 75 18.09 2.34 -1.30
C LYS A 75 16.58 2.29 -1.49
N PHE A 76 16.05 1.08 -1.59
CA PHE A 76 14.64 0.84 -1.91
C PHE A 76 13.95 -0.10 -0.94
N LEU A 77 12.70 0.18 -0.64
CA LEU A 77 11.76 -0.78 -0.06
C LEU A 77 10.85 -1.33 -1.15
N VAL A 78 10.62 -2.63 -1.11
CA VAL A 78 9.61 -3.30 -1.94
C VAL A 78 8.43 -3.66 -1.03
N ILE A 79 7.24 -3.19 -1.38
CA ILE A 79 6.00 -3.37 -0.62
C ILE A 79 5.10 -4.33 -1.40
N ASP A 80 4.85 -5.48 -0.78
CA ASP A 80 4.31 -6.69 -1.38
C ASP A 80 5.04 -7.14 -2.65
N THR A 81 4.57 -8.21 -3.28
CA THR A 81 5.21 -8.77 -4.47
C THR A 81 4.16 -9.21 -5.48
N VAL A 82 4.53 -9.12 -6.75
CA VAL A 82 3.75 -9.64 -7.87
C VAL A 82 4.55 -10.66 -8.65
N GLU A 83 3.86 -11.48 -9.45
CA GLU A 83 4.54 -12.36 -10.38
C GLU A 83 5.36 -11.55 -11.39
N MET A 84 6.66 -11.86 -11.46
CA MET A 84 7.61 -11.14 -12.28
C MET A 84 7.63 -11.71 -13.71
N ASN A 85 7.62 -10.83 -14.72
CA ASN A 85 8.05 -11.18 -16.07
C ASN A 85 9.44 -10.58 -16.36
N ASP A 86 10.04 -10.97 -17.49
CA ASP A 86 11.39 -10.53 -17.85
C ASP A 86 11.51 -9.00 -17.95
N ARG A 87 10.48 -8.33 -18.48
CA ARG A 87 10.46 -6.87 -18.61
C ARG A 87 10.48 -6.18 -17.25
N LEU A 88 9.53 -6.53 -16.37
CA LEU A 88 9.45 -5.98 -15.03
C LEU A 88 10.73 -6.22 -14.24
N ARG A 89 11.32 -7.42 -14.40
CA ARG A 89 12.60 -7.76 -13.78
C ARG A 89 13.71 -6.82 -14.24
N GLN A 90 13.82 -6.58 -15.55
CA GLN A 90 14.82 -5.65 -16.09
C GLN A 90 14.62 -4.22 -15.57
N GLU A 91 13.37 -3.76 -15.46
CA GLU A 91 13.05 -2.43 -14.91
C GLU A 91 13.46 -2.32 -13.42
N ILE A 92 13.17 -3.33 -12.61
CA ILE A 92 13.59 -3.38 -11.20
C ILE A 92 15.12 -3.51 -11.09
N ASP A 93 15.75 -4.35 -11.89
CA ASP A 93 17.21 -4.52 -11.89
C ASP A 93 17.92 -3.21 -12.25
N GLN A 94 17.41 -2.47 -13.24
CA GLN A 94 17.96 -1.17 -13.59
C GLN A 94 17.77 -0.14 -12.46
N LEU A 95 16.60 -0.11 -11.83
CA LEU A 95 16.30 0.82 -10.73
C LEU A 95 17.16 0.55 -9.49
N THR A 96 17.31 -0.73 -9.14
CA THR A 96 17.84 -1.18 -7.86
C THR A 96 19.28 -1.69 -7.94
N ASN A 97 19.95 -1.54 -9.09
CA ASN A 97 21.25 -2.12 -9.37
C ASN A 97 21.26 -3.65 -9.14
N ASN A 98 20.43 -4.37 -9.90
CA ASN A 98 20.24 -5.82 -9.84
C ASN A 98 19.85 -6.30 -8.42
N GLY A 99 18.99 -5.55 -7.73
CA GLY A 99 18.57 -5.85 -6.37
C GLY A 99 19.53 -5.43 -5.26
N GLU A 100 20.76 -5.00 -5.56
CA GLU A 100 21.77 -4.64 -4.54
C GLU A 100 21.34 -3.44 -3.68
N LYS A 101 20.50 -2.56 -4.21
CA LYS A 101 19.95 -1.40 -3.48
C LYS A 101 18.63 -1.68 -2.81
N ILE A 102 18.06 -2.88 -2.92
CA ILE A 102 16.87 -3.25 -2.14
C ILE A 102 17.33 -3.41 -0.69
N GLU A 103 16.82 -2.56 0.19
CA GLU A 103 17.09 -2.65 1.63
C GLU A 103 16.23 -3.72 2.26
N ALA A 104 14.94 -3.72 1.92
CA ALA A 104 13.98 -4.67 2.46
C ALA A 104 12.80 -4.93 1.52
N VAL A 105 12.20 -6.10 1.70
CA VAL A 105 10.92 -6.50 1.12
C VAL A 105 9.91 -6.69 2.25
N ILE A 106 8.73 -6.12 2.10
CA ILE A 106 7.74 -5.97 3.18
C ILE A 106 6.40 -6.56 2.72
N ALA A 107 5.94 -7.62 3.39
CA ALA A 107 4.69 -8.31 3.08
C ALA A 107 3.54 -7.79 3.95
N THR A 108 2.68 -6.93 3.40
CA THR A 108 1.75 -6.12 4.20
C THR A 108 0.41 -6.78 4.46
N HIS A 109 -0.03 -7.69 3.60
CA HIS A 109 -1.32 -8.36 3.75
C HIS A 109 -1.17 -9.87 3.99
N PRO A 110 -1.77 -10.45 5.06
CA PRO A 110 -1.58 -11.85 5.46
C PRO A 110 -1.81 -12.92 4.39
N PHE A 111 -2.54 -12.60 3.32
CA PHE A 111 -2.89 -13.55 2.27
C PHE A 111 -2.18 -13.31 0.92
N HIS A 112 -1.41 -12.24 0.77
CA HIS A 112 -0.65 -11.95 -0.45
C HIS A 112 0.67 -12.72 -0.45
N THR A 113 0.56 -14.05 -0.52
CA THR A 113 1.67 -14.97 -0.24
C THR A 113 2.31 -15.59 -1.48
N LEU A 114 1.62 -15.54 -2.63
CA LEU A 114 1.92 -16.40 -3.77
C LEU A 114 3.17 -15.98 -4.56
N ALA A 115 3.43 -14.67 -4.67
CA ALA A 115 4.55 -14.16 -5.45
C ALA A 115 5.89 -14.12 -4.68
N PHE A 116 5.83 -14.15 -3.34
CA PHE A 116 7.00 -14.03 -2.47
C PHE A 116 8.08 -15.10 -2.73
N PRO A 117 7.78 -16.41 -2.87
CA PRO A 117 8.80 -17.41 -3.13
C PRO A 117 9.59 -17.16 -4.43
N ALA A 118 8.90 -16.79 -5.51
CA ALA A 118 9.54 -16.49 -6.79
C ALA A 118 10.36 -15.19 -6.71
N PHE A 119 9.83 -14.16 -6.04
CA PHE A 119 10.56 -12.91 -5.83
C PHE A 119 11.83 -13.14 -4.98
N TYR A 120 11.75 -13.97 -3.94
CA TYR A 120 12.90 -14.33 -3.09
C TYR A 120 13.99 -15.07 -3.87
N GLN A 121 13.64 -15.96 -4.80
CA GLN A 121 14.61 -16.62 -5.66
C GLN A 121 15.39 -15.64 -6.55
N LEU A 122 14.73 -14.58 -7.02
CA LEU A 122 15.36 -13.52 -7.83
C LEU A 122 16.21 -12.58 -6.96
N TYR A 123 15.72 -12.23 -5.77
CA TYR A 123 16.33 -11.25 -4.87
C TYR A 123 16.48 -11.81 -3.45
N PRO A 124 17.42 -12.74 -3.18
CA PRO A 124 17.52 -13.41 -1.87
C PRO A 124 18.28 -12.61 -0.80
N LYS A 125 19.03 -11.57 -1.20
CA LYS A 125 19.91 -10.77 -0.32
C LYS A 125 19.21 -9.79 0.65
N PRO A 126 18.16 -9.04 0.27
CA PRO A 126 17.53 -8.05 1.14
C PRO A 126 16.90 -8.69 2.39
N ALA A 127 16.61 -7.87 3.39
CA ALA A 127 15.85 -8.30 4.55
C ALA A 127 14.36 -8.45 4.19
N TYR A 128 13.74 -9.57 4.56
CA TYR A 128 12.31 -9.79 4.35
C TYR A 128 11.56 -9.61 5.67
N TYR A 129 10.51 -8.80 5.68
CA TYR A 129 9.62 -8.60 6.84
C TYR A 129 8.19 -8.90 6.41
N GLY A 130 7.41 -9.56 7.26
CA GLY A 130 6.06 -9.93 6.89
C GLY A 130 5.14 -10.02 8.09
N THR A 131 3.85 -10.09 7.82
CA THR A 131 2.85 -10.33 8.87
C THR A 131 3.10 -11.66 9.59
N PRO A 132 2.54 -11.86 10.80
CA PRO A 132 2.73 -13.11 11.56
C PRO A 132 2.37 -14.36 10.75
N ARG A 133 1.41 -14.25 9.82
CA ARG A 133 1.01 -15.35 8.95
C ARG A 133 2.10 -15.70 7.93
N HIS A 134 2.80 -14.74 7.35
CA HIS A 134 3.89 -15.02 6.41
C HIS A 134 4.98 -15.86 7.07
N LEU A 135 5.39 -15.46 8.28
CA LEU A 135 6.38 -16.18 9.07
C LEU A 135 5.96 -17.63 9.36
N ARG A 136 4.66 -17.87 9.62
CA ARG A 136 4.13 -19.22 9.86
C ARG A 136 3.98 -20.07 8.60
N ARG A 137 3.77 -19.47 7.42
CA ARG A 137 3.34 -20.19 6.20
C ARG A 137 4.40 -20.27 5.11
N LEU A 138 5.31 -19.30 5.03
CA LEU A 138 6.37 -19.22 4.03
C LEU A 138 7.73 -19.42 4.71
N THR A 139 7.94 -20.63 5.27
CA THR A 139 9.12 -20.96 6.09
C THR A 139 10.42 -21.04 5.31
N ASP A 140 10.36 -21.12 3.98
CA ASP A 140 11.53 -21.14 3.10
C ASP A 140 12.17 -19.74 2.95
N ILE A 141 11.43 -18.68 3.31
CA ILE A 141 11.94 -17.32 3.34
C ILE A 141 12.46 -17.03 4.76
N PRO A 142 13.73 -16.61 4.93
CA PRO A 142 14.31 -16.31 6.24
C PRO A 142 13.87 -14.92 6.72
N TRP A 143 12.59 -14.79 7.10
CA TRP A 143 11.99 -13.55 7.59
C TRP A 143 12.82 -12.96 8.75
N LYS A 144 13.17 -11.68 8.62
CA LYS A 144 13.97 -10.91 9.58
C LYS A 144 13.15 -10.28 10.69
N GLY A 145 11.83 -10.26 10.58
CA GLY A 145 10.96 -9.74 11.62
C GLY A 145 9.49 -9.81 11.25
N ASP A 146 8.68 -9.68 12.28
CA ASP A 146 7.23 -9.67 12.22
C ASP A 146 6.72 -8.23 12.13
N LEU A 147 5.78 -7.96 11.23
CA LEU A 147 5.13 -6.65 11.13
C LEU A 147 4.17 -6.37 12.27
N ASP A 148 3.83 -7.32 13.14
CA ASP A 148 3.14 -7.03 14.42
C ASP A 148 4.06 -6.33 15.44
N ASP A 149 5.39 -6.45 15.30
CA ASP A 149 6.35 -5.72 16.13
C ASP A 149 6.50 -4.26 15.66
N CYS A 150 6.17 -3.34 16.57
CA CYS A 150 6.28 -1.90 16.37
C CYS A 150 7.69 -1.43 16.04
N ASN A 151 8.73 -2.03 16.63
CA ASN A 151 10.10 -1.65 16.32
C ASN A 151 10.45 -1.98 14.87
N ILE A 152 9.83 -3.00 14.28
CA ILE A 152 9.98 -3.33 12.86
C ILE A 152 9.27 -2.29 12.00
N ARG A 153 8.01 -1.96 12.31
CA ARG A 153 7.22 -0.96 11.57
C ARG A 153 7.88 0.44 11.59
N LYS A 154 8.50 0.83 12.70
CA LYS A 154 9.14 2.15 12.90
C LYS A 154 10.54 2.28 12.29
N LYS A 155 11.11 1.22 11.67
CA LYS A 155 12.49 1.22 11.15
C LYS A 155 12.81 2.32 10.15
N TRP A 156 11.81 2.71 9.35
CA TRP A 156 11.99 3.65 8.25
C TRP A 156 11.33 5.00 8.53
N GLU A 157 10.84 5.23 9.75
CA GLU A 157 10.30 6.52 10.13
C GLU A 157 11.39 7.60 10.20
N PRO A 158 11.06 8.86 9.88
CA PRO A 158 9.76 9.36 9.42
C PRO A 158 9.59 9.28 7.88
N GLU A 159 10.47 8.58 7.18
CA GLU A 159 10.44 8.52 5.72
C GLU A 159 9.38 7.57 5.17
N VAL A 160 9.11 6.46 5.87
CA VAL A 160 7.99 5.56 5.59
C VAL A 160 7.33 5.21 6.91
N GLU A 161 6.03 5.47 7.00
CA GLU A 161 5.22 5.21 8.20
C GLU A 161 4.29 4.02 7.94
N MET A 162 4.04 3.19 8.96
CA MET A 162 3.22 1.99 8.84
C MET A 162 2.21 1.86 9.97
N ARG A 163 0.96 1.51 9.62
CA ARG A 163 -0.15 1.31 10.57
C ARG A 163 -1.03 0.12 10.15
N ILE A 164 -1.60 -0.59 11.10
CA ILE A 164 -2.48 -1.76 11.07
C ILE A 164 -3.87 -1.34 11.59
N PRO A 165 -4.92 -1.39 10.75
CA PRO A 165 -6.26 -0.99 11.16
C PRO A 165 -6.75 -1.62 12.48
N ALA A 166 -7.32 -0.78 13.35
CA ALA A 166 -7.98 -1.23 14.57
C ALA A 166 -9.31 -1.94 14.28
N GLY A 167 -9.77 -2.75 15.24
CA GLY A 167 -11.07 -3.43 15.17
C GLY A 167 -11.09 -4.69 14.29
N ALA A 168 -9.94 -5.16 13.81
CA ALA A 168 -9.79 -6.34 12.97
C ALA A 168 -8.66 -7.25 13.46
N GLU A 169 -8.74 -8.55 13.13
CA GLU A 169 -7.76 -9.58 13.52
C GLU A 169 -6.59 -9.63 12.52
N PHE A 170 -5.41 -9.11 12.88
CA PHE A 170 -4.23 -9.08 12.01
C PHE A 170 -3.31 -10.31 12.14
N ILE A 171 -3.20 -10.91 13.32
CA ILE A 171 -2.22 -11.97 13.62
C ILE A 171 -2.59 -13.26 12.91
N ASN A 172 -3.86 -13.63 12.99
CA ASN A 172 -4.38 -14.84 12.39
C ASN A 172 -5.83 -14.65 11.91
N PRO A 173 -6.06 -13.82 10.87
CA PRO A 173 -7.39 -13.61 10.32
C PRO A 173 -8.04 -14.92 9.88
N GLN A 174 -9.25 -15.16 10.36
CA GLN A 174 -10.06 -16.34 10.03
C GLN A 174 -11.46 -15.93 9.56
N PRO A 175 -12.12 -16.75 8.73
CA PRO A 175 -11.56 -17.91 8.03
C PRO A 175 -10.68 -17.49 6.85
N GLU A 176 -9.58 -18.23 6.62
CA GLU A 176 -8.59 -17.93 5.58
C GLU A 176 -9.17 -17.79 4.16
N SER A 177 -10.31 -18.45 3.89
CA SER A 177 -10.94 -18.45 2.58
C SER A 177 -11.69 -17.17 2.23
N SER A 178 -11.88 -16.25 3.18
CA SER A 178 -12.72 -15.06 2.96
C SER A 178 -12.38 -13.83 3.81
N ASN A 179 -11.56 -13.97 4.85
CA ASN A 179 -11.16 -12.83 5.66
C ASN A 179 -9.90 -12.14 5.12
N HIS A 180 -10.06 -11.33 4.08
CA HIS A 180 -8.99 -10.53 3.45
C HIS A 180 -9.14 -9.03 3.76
N PHE A 181 -9.64 -8.68 4.97
CA PHE A 181 -9.94 -7.28 5.25
C PHE A 181 -8.70 -6.45 5.60
N ILE A 182 -7.74 -7.05 6.30
CA ILE A 182 -6.75 -6.33 7.10
C ILE A 182 -5.35 -6.43 6.50
N SER A 183 -4.73 -5.26 6.25
CA SER A 183 -3.36 -5.09 5.78
C SER A 183 -2.66 -4.01 6.58
N VAL A 184 -1.32 -4.02 6.56
CA VAL A 184 -0.54 -2.86 6.99
C VAL A 184 -0.66 -1.77 5.94
N PHE A 185 -1.13 -0.59 6.33
CA PHE A 185 -1.07 0.63 5.54
C PHE A 185 0.35 1.17 5.56
N VAL A 186 0.91 1.45 4.38
CA VAL A 186 2.27 1.99 4.23
C VAL A 186 2.16 3.37 3.60
N TYR A 187 2.57 4.40 4.33
CA TYR A 187 2.54 5.79 3.87
C TYR A 187 3.94 6.29 3.55
N HIS A 188 4.12 6.87 2.37
CA HIS A 188 5.35 7.54 1.95
C HIS A 188 5.10 9.05 1.81
N PRO A 189 5.49 9.88 2.81
CA PRO A 189 5.17 11.31 2.85
C PRO A 189 5.68 12.10 1.65
N ALA A 190 6.89 11.80 1.14
CA ALA A 190 7.47 12.57 0.03
C ALA A 190 6.67 12.45 -1.27
N SER A 191 6.07 11.28 -1.52
CA SER A 191 5.19 11.05 -2.66
C SER A 191 3.71 11.30 -2.38
N ARG A 192 3.35 11.52 -1.11
CA ARG A 192 1.95 11.55 -0.62
C ARG A 192 1.16 10.32 -1.08
N THR A 193 1.79 9.15 -1.05
CA THR A 193 1.17 7.91 -1.53
C THR A 193 0.96 6.94 -0.37
N LEU A 194 -0.25 6.39 -0.30
CA LEU A 194 -0.66 5.39 0.67
C LEU A 194 -0.84 4.04 -0.04
N HIS A 195 -0.15 3.00 0.41
CA HIS A 195 -0.43 1.62 0.00
C HIS A 195 -1.33 0.99 1.06
N VAL A 196 -2.47 0.43 0.65
CA VAL A 196 -3.50 -0.11 1.57
C VAL A 196 -3.90 -1.54 1.27
N ASP A 197 -3.35 -2.13 0.20
CA ASP A 197 -3.66 -3.51 -0.19
C ASP A 197 -5.21 -3.70 -0.28
N ASP A 198 -5.77 -4.76 0.31
CA ASP A 198 -7.16 -5.15 0.17
C ASP A 198 -8.14 -4.25 0.93
N THR A 199 -7.75 -3.63 2.06
CA THR A 199 -8.68 -2.95 2.98
C THR A 199 -9.59 -1.94 2.29
N ILE A 200 -9.03 -1.16 1.36
CA ILE A 200 -9.77 -0.25 0.49
C ILE A 200 -9.57 -0.69 -0.95
N MET A 201 -10.67 -0.87 -1.67
CA MET A 201 -10.67 -1.18 -3.09
C MET A 201 -11.01 0.08 -3.90
N TYR A 202 -10.36 0.22 -5.06
CA TYR A 202 -10.64 1.28 -6.02
C TYR A 202 -10.98 0.71 -7.40
N ALA A 203 -12.21 0.94 -7.82
CA ALA A 203 -12.74 0.53 -9.11
C ALA A 203 -12.55 1.62 -10.15
N GLU A 204 -11.34 1.76 -10.69
CA GLU A 204 -11.03 2.77 -11.71
C GLU A 204 -11.98 2.64 -12.91
N LYS A 205 -11.99 1.46 -13.54
CA LYS A 205 -12.85 1.08 -14.67
C LYS A 205 -13.28 -0.38 -14.52
N PRO A 206 -14.22 -0.71 -13.61
CA PRO A 206 -14.67 -2.07 -13.41
C PRO A 206 -15.16 -2.69 -14.73
N GLY A 207 -14.83 -3.96 -14.95
CA GLY A 207 -15.34 -4.72 -16.11
C GLY A 207 -16.87 -4.80 -16.11
N PHE A 208 -17.46 -5.14 -17.26
CA PHE A 208 -18.91 -5.16 -17.47
C PHE A 208 -19.69 -5.91 -16.38
N LEU A 209 -19.22 -7.09 -15.96
CA LEU A 209 -19.87 -7.87 -14.90
C LEU A 209 -19.91 -7.13 -13.56
N LEU A 210 -18.83 -6.48 -13.16
CA LEU A 210 -18.79 -5.68 -11.92
C LEU A 210 -19.71 -4.46 -12.01
N LYS A 211 -19.84 -3.84 -13.19
CA LYS A 211 -20.82 -2.76 -13.42
C LYS A 211 -22.26 -3.22 -13.25
N VAL A 212 -22.59 -4.44 -13.72
CA VAL A 212 -23.91 -5.06 -13.49
C VAL A 212 -24.20 -5.27 -12.00
N PHE A 213 -23.17 -5.56 -11.20
CA PHE A 213 -23.28 -5.65 -9.73
C PHE A 213 -23.20 -4.28 -9.01
N GLY A 214 -23.27 -3.16 -9.75
CA GLY A 214 -23.40 -1.81 -9.19
C GLY A 214 -22.11 -1.05 -8.94
N TYR A 215 -20.94 -1.58 -9.34
CA TYR A 215 -19.70 -0.83 -9.29
C TYR A 215 -19.68 0.25 -10.37
N LYS A 216 -19.42 1.50 -9.97
CA LYS A 216 -19.24 2.65 -10.87
C LYS A 216 -17.77 2.89 -11.15
N ASP A 217 -17.49 3.56 -12.27
CA ASP A 217 -16.14 4.04 -12.55
C ASP A 217 -15.71 5.02 -11.45
N GLY A 218 -14.47 4.87 -10.99
CA GLY A 218 -13.91 5.61 -9.86
C GLY A 218 -14.51 5.27 -8.49
N ALA A 219 -15.27 4.17 -8.34
CA ALA A 219 -15.87 3.85 -7.05
C ALA A 219 -14.83 3.35 -6.04
N MET A 220 -14.82 3.95 -4.85
CA MET A 220 -14.02 3.49 -3.71
C MET A 220 -14.91 2.82 -2.66
N ALA A 221 -14.48 1.69 -2.13
CA ALA A 221 -15.21 0.92 -1.13
C ALA A 221 -14.25 0.16 -0.20
N PHE A 222 -14.69 -0.13 1.03
CA PHE A 222 -14.00 -1.10 1.88
C PHE A 222 -14.16 -2.52 1.33
N HIS A 223 -13.17 -3.38 1.57
CA HIS A 223 -13.24 -4.78 1.16
C HIS A 223 -14.52 -5.47 1.66
N PRO A 224 -15.20 -6.32 0.87
CA PRO A 224 -16.51 -6.87 1.23
C PRO A 224 -16.53 -7.68 2.53
N SER A 225 -15.39 -8.27 2.92
CA SER A 225 -15.26 -9.03 4.16
C SER A 225 -15.53 -8.19 5.41
N ILE A 226 -15.46 -6.86 5.35
CA ILE A 226 -15.85 -5.94 6.45
C ILE A 226 -17.27 -6.24 6.97
N LYS A 227 -18.18 -6.68 6.09
CA LYS A 227 -19.57 -6.96 6.43
C LYS A 227 -19.72 -8.24 7.25
N ASN A 228 -18.70 -9.10 7.27
CA ASN A 228 -18.70 -10.43 7.85
C ASN A 228 -17.53 -10.63 8.82
N ALA A 229 -16.46 -11.30 8.38
CA ALA A 229 -15.33 -11.72 9.23
C ALA A 229 -14.20 -10.67 9.35
N GLY A 230 -14.26 -9.60 8.55
CA GLY A 230 -13.20 -8.61 8.48
C GLY A 230 -12.97 -7.83 9.78
N LEU A 231 -14.04 -7.60 10.53
CA LEU A 231 -13.99 -6.95 11.85
C LEU A 231 -14.25 -7.98 12.94
N HIS A 232 -13.67 -7.74 14.12
CA HIS A 232 -13.95 -8.57 15.28
C HIS A 232 -15.46 -8.64 15.58
N PRO A 233 -15.96 -9.76 16.11
CA PRO A 233 -17.39 -9.97 16.37
C PRO A 233 -17.85 -9.27 17.67
N THR A 234 -17.44 -8.02 17.87
CA THR A 234 -17.83 -7.15 18.99
C THR A 234 -18.61 -5.93 18.48
N ALA A 235 -19.35 -5.25 19.35
CA ALA A 235 -20.14 -4.09 18.94
C ALA A 235 -19.25 -2.86 18.67
N GLU A 236 -18.05 -2.84 19.27
CA GLU A 236 -17.09 -1.75 19.27
C GLU A 236 -16.17 -1.78 18.04
N ALA A 237 -15.88 -2.96 17.51
CA ALA A 237 -14.98 -3.19 16.38
C ALA A 237 -15.18 -2.25 15.17
N PRO A 238 -16.41 -2.03 14.63
CA PRO A 238 -16.60 -1.11 13.50
C PRO A 238 -16.30 0.35 13.86
N TYR A 239 -16.52 0.76 15.11
CA TYR A 239 -16.21 2.12 15.56
C TYR A 239 -14.72 2.32 15.81
N LEU A 240 -14.02 1.29 16.32
CA LEU A 240 -12.56 1.30 16.40
C LEU A 240 -11.92 1.46 15.02
N PHE A 241 -12.38 0.70 14.03
CA PHE A 241 -11.91 0.83 12.65
C PHE A 241 -12.19 2.23 12.08
N ARG A 242 -13.42 2.75 12.28
CA ARG A 242 -13.81 4.09 11.85
C ARG A 242 -12.90 5.16 12.44
N ASP A 243 -12.69 5.13 13.76
CA ASP A 243 -11.93 6.16 14.44
C ASP A 243 -10.43 6.06 14.12
N TRP A 244 -9.90 4.84 13.91
CA TRP A 244 -8.57 4.64 13.35
C TRP A 244 -8.44 5.24 11.94
N MET A 245 -9.40 5.02 11.04
CA MET A 245 -9.41 5.63 9.71
C MET A 245 -9.47 7.16 9.76
N ARG A 246 -10.20 7.74 10.73
CA ARG A 246 -10.22 9.20 10.97
C ARG A 246 -8.85 9.71 11.39
N ASN A 247 -8.13 8.96 12.23
CA ASN A 247 -6.76 9.31 12.61
C ASN A 247 -5.80 9.23 11.43
N VAL A 248 -5.91 8.20 10.57
CA VAL A 248 -5.16 8.13 9.31
C VAL A 248 -5.42 9.37 8.44
N LEU A 249 -6.68 9.76 8.23
CA LEU A 249 -7.02 10.96 7.47
C LEU A 249 -6.50 12.25 8.12
N LYS A 250 -6.46 12.31 9.45
CA LYS A 250 -5.94 13.46 10.18
C LYS A 250 -4.42 13.58 10.06
N ASP A 251 -3.71 12.47 10.21
CA ASP A 251 -2.26 12.45 10.37
C ASP A 251 -1.53 12.38 9.02
N TRP A 252 -2.10 11.69 8.05
CA TRP A 252 -1.46 11.43 6.75
C TRP A 252 -2.13 12.22 5.63
N PRO A 253 -1.50 13.31 5.15
CA PRO A 253 -2.01 14.08 4.03
C PRO A 253 -1.62 13.39 2.70
N PHE A 254 -2.07 12.16 2.48
CA PHE A 254 -1.87 11.49 1.19
C PHE A 254 -2.69 12.16 0.08
N ASP A 255 -2.34 11.92 -1.16
CA ASP A 255 -3.06 12.37 -2.37
C ASP A 255 -3.30 11.20 -3.34
N ASN A 256 -2.47 10.16 -3.23
CA ASN A 256 -2.57 8.93 -4.02
C ASN A 256 -2.81 7.72 -3.11
N ILE A 257 -3.52 6.71 -3.61
CA ILE A 257 -3.72 5.44 -2.92
C ILE A 257 -3.55 4.24 -3.87
N CYS A 258 -2.72 3.28 -3.46
CA CYS A 258 -2.48 2.02 -4.15
C CYS A 258 -3.22 0.89 -3.43
N CYS A 259 -4.19 0.29 -4.12
CA CYS A 259 -4.99 -0.84 -3.62
C CYS A 259 -4.43 -2.16 -4.14
N ALA A 260 -4.78 -3.29 -3.53
CA ALA A 260 -4.39 -4.62 -4.01
C ALA A 260 -4.92 -4.94 -5.41
N HIS A 261 -6.18 -4.57 -5.64
CA HIS A 261 -6.95 -5.00 -6.80
C HIS A 261 -7.51 -3.80 -7.56
N MET A 262 -7.74 -4.01 -8.85
CA MET A 262 -8.49 -3.15 -9.78
C MET A 262 -7.86 -1.79 -10.17
N GLY A 263 -7.16 -1.08 -9.28
CA GLY A 263 -6.52 0.16 -9.68
C GLY A 263 -5.78 0.94 -8.60
N VAL A 264 -5.19 2.05 -9.05
CA VAL A 264 -4.55 3.07 -8.23
C VAL A 264 -5.28 4.38 -8.45
N LYS A 265 -5.66 5.05 -7.37
CA LYS A 265 -6.26 6.39 -7.45
C LYS A 265 -5.14 7.41 -7.28
N MET A 266 -4.83 8.11 -8.36
CA MET A 266 -3.94 9.27 -8.35
C MET A 266 -4.73 10.57 -8.15
N GLY A 267 -4.24 11.43 -7.26
CA GLY A 267 -4.83 12.73 -6.91
C GLY A 267 -6.15 12.64 -6.15
N GLY A 268 -6.39 13.49 -5.14
CA GLY A 268 -7.67 13.59 -4.44
C GLY A 268 -8.09 12.36 -3.65
N ALA A 269 -7.23 11.34 -3.50
CA ALA A 269 -7.56 10.11 -2.80
C ALA A 269 -7.99 10.35 -1.35
N HIS A 270 -7.40 11.34 -0.67
CA HIS A 270 -7.75 11.70 0.70
C HIS A 270 -9.20 12.14 0.84
N ALA A 271 -9.68 13.01 -0.06
CA ALA A 271 -11.08 13.44 -0.10
C ALA A 271 -12.02 12.26 -0.40
N ASP A 272 -11.63 11.38 -1.33
CA ASP A 272 -12.41 10.20 -1.67
C ASP A 272 -12.53 9.20 -0.49
N VAL A 273 -11.45 9.00 0.27
CA VAL A 273 -11.45 8.17 1.49
C VAL A 273 -12.29 8.82 2.58
N SER A 274 -12.22 10.14 2.77
CA SER A 274 -13.09 10.86 3.71
C SER A 274 -14.56 10.67 3.35
N ALA A 275 -14.93 10.85 2.08
CA ALA A 275 -16.28 10.64 1.60
C ALA A 275 -16.73 9.16 1.68
N LEU A 276 -15.81 8.20 1.48
CA LEU A 276 -16.09 6.78 1.72
C LEU A 276 -16.43 6.54 3.19
N LEU A 277 -15.66 7.11 4.12
CA LEU A 277 -15.86 6.92 5.55
C LEU A 277 -17.21 7.48 6.02
N GLU A 278 -17.59 8.66 5.56
CA GLU A 278 -18.91 9.26 5.83
C GLU A 278 -20.06 8.39 5.29
N ARG A 279 -19.94 7.89 4.05
CA ARG A 279 -20.94 6.99 3.47
C ARG A 279 -21.02 5.64 4.19
N ALA A 280 -19.97 5.22 4.89
CA ALA A 280 -19.90 3.95 5.60
C ALA A 280 -20.49 3.99 7.02
N GLU A 281 -20.83 5.15 7.57
CA GLU A 281 -21.42 5.26 8.93
C GLU A 281 -22.63 4.33 9.15
N PRO A 282 -23.65 4.28 8.25
CA PRO A 282 -24.77 3.36 8.44
C PRO A 282 -24.38 1.88 8.40
N LEU A 283 -23.29 1.55 7.69
CA LEU A 283 -22.75 0.19 7.67
C LEU A 283 -22.11 -0.15 9.02
N PHE A 284 -21.37 0.77 9.63
CA PHE A 284 -20.77 0.58 10.95
C PHE A 284 -21.84 0.34 12.01
N ASP A 285 -22.90 1.15 12.03
CA ASP A 285 -24.05 0.97 12.94
C ASP A 285 -24.72 -0.39 12.75
N LYS A 286 -24.91 -0.80 11.48
CA LYS A 286 -25.50 -2.10 11.15
C LYS A 286 -24.62 -3.26 11.63
N ILE A 287 -23.30 -3.16 11.46
CA ILE A 287 -22.35 -4.19 11.93
C ILE A 287 -22.36 -4.25 13.45
N SER A 288 -22.31 -3.10 14.12
CA SER A 288 -22.34 -3.00 15.58
C SER A 288 -23.60 -3.66 16.17
N ALA A 289 -24.79 -3.27 15.67
CA ALA A 289 -26.06 -3.84 16.12
C ALA A 289 -26.15 -5.35 15.87
N LYS A 290 -25.67 -5.83 14.71
CA LYS A 290 -25.60 -7.26 14.38
C LYS A 290 -24.68 -8.00 15.35
N ASN A 291 -23.49 -7.47 15.65
CA ASN A 291 -22.52 -8.09 16.53
C ASN A 291 -23.03 -8.12 17.97
N LYS A 292 -23.60 -7.01 18.48
CA LYS A 292 -24.24 -6.95 19.80
C LYS A 292 -25.32 -8.01 19.99
N LYS A 293 -26.11 -8.30 18.94
CA LYS A 293 -27.14 -9.35 18.97
C LYS A 293 -26.54 -10.77 18.97
N LYS A 294 -25.46 -10.98 18.21
CA LYS A 294 -24.82 -12.31 18.05
C LYS A 294 -23.87 -12.67 19.20
N ASN A 295 -23.23 -11.67 19.80
CA ASN A 295 -22.25 -11.82 20.86
C ASN A 295 -22.51 -10.79 21.98
N PRO A 296 -23.54 -11.00 22.82
CA PRO A 296 -23.91 -10.03 23.85
C PRO A 296 -22.83 -9.83 24.93
N SER A 297 -21.95 -10.80 25.16
CA SER A 297 -20.85 -10.66 26.13
C SER A 297 -19.72 -9.77 25.63
N GLY A 298 -19.62 -9.56 24.31
CA GLY A 298 -18.52 -8.81 23.69
C GLY A 298 -17.17 -9.54 23.78
N GLU A 299 -17.12 -10.76 24.30
CA GLU A 299 -15.90 -11.53 24.42
C GLU A 299 -15.42 -11.98 23.05
N LEU A 300 -14.13 -11.81 22.78
CA LEU A 300 -13.54 -12.34 21.57
C LEU A 300 -13.46 -13.87 21.63
N PRO A 301 -13.57 -14.57 20.49
CA PRO A 301 -13.29 -16.00 20.43
C PRO A 301 -11.90 -16.29 21.02
N PRO A 302 -11.67 -17.44 21.66
CA PRO A 302 -10.35 -17.83 22.16
C PRO A 302 -9.27 -17.66 21.08
N GLY A 303 -8.21 -16.92 21.39
CA GLY A 303 -7.17 -16.56 20.43
C GLY A 303 -6.17 -15.58 21.03
N ASN A 304 -5.03 -15.40 20.35
CA ASN A 304 -4.05 -14.41 20.75
C ASN A 304 -4.54 -13.04 20.28
N HIS A 305 -5.16 -12.28 21.20
CA HIS A 305 -5.59 -10.88 20.99
C HIS A 305 -4.71 -9.89 21.77
N PRO A 306 -3.37 -10.00 21.74
CA PRO A 306 -2.53 -9.05 22.45
C PRO A 306 -2.74 -7.72 21.74
N ASN A 307 -3.31 -6.75 22.44
CA ASN A 307 -3.54 -5.41 21.93
C ASN A 307 -4.62 -5.35 20.85
N ILE A 308 -5.90 -5.52 21.25
CA ILE A 308 -6.96 -4.78 20.57
C ILE A 308 -6.46 -3.35 20.53
N ASN A 309 -6.28 -2.80 19.33
CA ASN A 309 -5.77 -1.46 19.11
C ASN A 309 -6.86 -0.43 19.55
N VAL A 310 -7.16 -0.38 20.86
CA VAL A 310 -8.32 0.33 21.44
C VAL A 310 -8.07 1.84 21.57
N SER A 311 -6.82 2.29 21.50
CA SER A 311 -6.43 3.70 21.65
C SER A 311 -6.13 4.40 20.32
N GLY A 312 -6.04 3.65 19.21
CA GLY A 312 -5.58 4.19 17.93
C GLY A 312 -4.07 4.41 17.85
N ASP A 313 -3.30 3.96 18.84
CA ASP A 313 -1.85 3.79 18.76
C ASP A 313 -1.53 2.30 18.92
N GLU A 314 -1.11 1.71 17.81
CA GLU A 314 -0.79 0.29 17.68
C GLU A 314 0.56 -0.06 18.30
N CYS A 315 1.27 0.97 18.76
CA CYS A 315 2.59 0.91 19.33
C CYS A 315 2.73 1.55 20.70
N GLY A 316 1.60 1.88 21.34
CA GLY A 316 1.51 2.41 22.71
C GLY A 316 1.37 3.91 22.76
#